data_AF-A0ABD0VK33-F1
#
_entry.id   AF-A0ABD0VK33-F1
#
_cell.length_a   1.000
_cell.length_b   1.000
_cell.length_c   1.000
_cell.angle_alpha   90.00
_cell.angle_beta   90.00
_cell.angle_gamma   90.00
#
_symmetry.space_group_name_H-M   'P 1'
#
loop_
_entity.id
_entity.type
_entity.pdbx_description
1 polymer ?
#
loop_
_entity_poly.entity_id
_entity_poly.type
_entity_poly.pdbx_seq_one_letter_code
_entity_poly.pdbx_strand_id
1 'polypeptide(L)'
;MKEFIAKDLLGHTNMDMKVSIASCLGEITRIIVPDAPYDDDIMKEIFGLIVAAFKNLDEMLSRSFPKRVSILEIVAKVRSCVLMLDLDFDDLILEMFQYFLKTITSKHSDTIFSSMETIMTLV
;
A
#
# COMPACT_ATOMS: atom_id res chain seq x y z
N MET A 1 -2.77 24.30 12.86
CA MET A 1 -3.23 24.47 11.44
C MET A 1 -2.73 23.36 10.50
N LYS A 2 -1.64 22.62 10.82
CA LYS A 2 -1.19 21.41 10.10
C LYS A 2 -1.92 20.11 10.51
N GLU A 3 -2.56 20.09 11.67
CA GLU A 3 -3.24 18.92 12.25
C GLU A 3 -4.66 18.67 11.71
N PHE A 4 -5.23 19.65 11.02
CA PHE A 4 -6.63 19.61 10.59
C PHE A 4 -6.82 19.00 9.19
N ILE A 5 -5.76 18.99 8.38
CA ILE A 5 -5.83 18.57 6.97
C ILE A 5 -5.84 17.04 6.83
N ALA A 6 -5.19 16.29 7.73
CA ALA A 6 -5.17 14.82 7.69
C ALA A 6 -6.48 14.18 8.21
N LYS A 7 -7.07 14.75 9.27
CA LYS A 7 -8.26 14.19 9.93
C LYS A 7 -9.56 14.41 9.14
N ASP A 8 -9.75 15.57 8.52
CA ASP A 8 -10.99 15.86 7.78
C ASP A 8 -11.02 15.22 6.38
N LEU A 9 -9.86 14.94 5.78
CA LEU A 9 -9.76 14.27 4.48
C LEU A 9 -10.13 12.78 4.54
N LEU A 10 -9.86 12.11 5.67
CA LEU A 10 -10.18 10.70 5.89
C LEU A 10 -11.65 10.49 6.31
N GLY A 11 -12.31 11.52 6.86
CA GLY A 11 -13.67 11.43 7.38
C GLY A 11 -14.80 11.49 6.35
N HIS A 12 -14.58 12.14 5.19
CA HIS A 12 -15.63 12.33 4.17
C HIS A 12 -15.06 12.23 2.74
N THR A 13 -15.02 11.04 2.13
CA THR A 13 -14.45 10.89 0.78
C THR A 13 -15.32 10.16 -0.23
N ASN A 14 -15.72 10.88 -1.28
CA ASN A 14 -16.19 10.37 -2.56
C ASN A 14 -15.02 9.79 -3.38
N MET A 15 -15.30 8.86 -4.30
CA MET A 15 -14.33 7.89 -4.82
C MET A 15 -13.23 8.45 -5.75
N ASP A 16 -13.43 9.63 -6.33
CA ASP A 16 -12.44 10.30 -7.18
C ASP A 16 -11.33 10.97 -6.35
N MET A 17 -11.65 11.38 -5.13
CA MET A 17 -10.70 11.99 -4.19
C MET A 17 -9.66 10.98 -3.67
N LYS A 18 -10.01 9.69 -3.59
CA LYS A 18 -9.07 8.59 -3.29
C LYS A 18 -8.15 8.24 -4.47
N VAL A 19 -8.57 8.52 -5.70
CA VAL A 19 -7.73 8.34 -6.92
C VAL A 19 -6.65 9.41 -6.99
N SER A 20 -6.97 10.65 -6.60
CA SER A 20 -6.00 11.75 -6.51
C SER A 20 -4.93 11.53 -5.43
N ILE A 21 -5.25 10.84 -4.33
CA ILE A 21 -4.28 10.51 -3.26
C ILE A 21 -3.34 9.37 -3.67
N ALA A 22 -3.85 8.35 -4.39
CA ALA A 22 -3.01 7.30 -4.98
C ALA A 22 -2.06 7.85 -6.08
N SER A 23 -2.48 8.89 -6.81
CA SER A 23 -1.60 9.60 -7.74
C SER A 23 -0.53 10.44 -7.03
N CYS A 24 -0.83 11.02 -5.85
CA CYS A 24 0.16 11.73 -5.02
C CYS A 24 1.22 10.79 -4.42
N LEU A 25 0.86 9.59 -3.96
CA LEU A 25 1.85 8.59 -3.50
C LEU A 25 2.76 8.10 -4.64
N GLY A 26 2.22 8.02 -5.87
CA GLY A 26 2.97 7.69 -7.09
C GLY A 26 3.96 8.76 -7.56
N GLU A 27 3.81 10.01 -7.12
CA GLU A 27 4.78 11.09 -7.40
C GLU A 27 5.79 11.28 -6.25
N ILE A 28 5.41 10.99 -5.00
CA ILE A 28 6.30 11.11 -3.82
C ILE A 28 7.40 10.05 -3.79
N THR A 29 7.12 8.81 -4.18
CA THR A 29 8.18 7.77 -4.31
C THR A 29 9.09 8.00 -5.53
N ARG A 30 8.70 8.89 -6.46
CA ARG A 30 9.40 9.12 -7.72
C ARG A 30 10.40 10.29 -7.69
N ILE A 31 10.35 11.12 -6.65
CA ILE A 31 11.13 12.35 -6.40
C ILE A 31 11.84 12.14 -5.05
N ILE A 32 13.16 11.92 -5.01
CA ILE A 32 14.08 12.95 -4.49
C ILE A 32 13.80 13.24 -3.00
N VAL A 33 14.51 12.65 -2.03
CA VAL A 33 15.89 13.00 -1.68
C VAL A 33 16.59 11.78 -1.02
N PRO A 34 17.87 11.52 -1.33
CA PRO A 34 18.75 10.67 -0.51
C PRO A 34 18.90 11.10 0.97
N ASP A 35 18.45 12.30 1.34
CA ASP A 35 18.79 13.04 2.56
C ASP A 35 17.58 13.74 3.25
N ALA A 36 16.34 13.42 2.88
CA ALA A 36 15.17 13.94 3.61
C ALA A 36 14.59 12.82 4.48
N PRO A 37 14.76 12.87 5.82
CA PRO A 37 14.09 11.95 6.71
C PRO A 37 12.61 12.33 6.67
N TYR A 38 11.82 11.59 5.90
CA TYR A 38 10.40 11.55 6.26
C TYR A 38 10.33 11.03 7.68
N ASP A 39 9.51 11.68 8.49
CA ASP A 39 9.23 11.20 9.84
C ASP A 39 8.75 9.75 9.73
N ASP A 40 9.43 8.83 10.41
CA ASP A 40 9.13 7.41 10.38
C ASP A 40 7.65 7.18 10.74
N ASP A 41 7.07 8.02 11.60
CA ASP A 41 5.66 7.98 11.96
C ASP A 41 4.74 8.24 10.75
N ILE A 42 5.09 9.19 9.88
CA ILE A 42 4.34 9.50 8.65
C ILE A 42 4.47 8.36 7.65
N MET A 43 5.69 7.82 7.49
CA MET A 43 5.92 6.68 6.58
C MET A 43 5.16 5.45 7.05
N LYS A 44 5.13 5.20 8.37
CA LYS A 44 4.38 4.11 8.98
C LYS A 44 2.88 4.26 8.75
N GLU A 45 2.32 5.47 8.84
CA GLU A 45 0.91 5.72 8.54
C GLU A 45 0.59 5.47 7.06
N ILE A 46 1.45 5.94 6.15
CA ILE A 46 1.30 5.72 4.70
C ILE A 46 1.35 4.22 4.37
N PHE A 47 2.37 3.51 4.86
CA PHE A 47 2.48 2.06 4.66
C PHE A 47 1.33 1.31 5.31
N GLY A 48 0.83 1.75 6.46
CA GLY A 48 -0.37 1.21 7.08
C GLY A 48 -1.59 1.29 6.16
N LEU A 49 -1.79 2.43 5.46
CA LEU A 49 -2.90 2.58 4.50
C LEU A 49 -2.72 1.69 3.26
N ILE A 50 -1.48 1.50 2.81
CA ILE A 50 -1.15 0.59 1.70
C ILE A 50 -1.45 -0.85 2.11
N VAL A 51 -0.95 -1.31 3.25
CA VAL A 51 -1.17 -2.66 3.79
C VAL A 51 -2.65 -2.91 4.04
N ALA A 52 -3.38 -1.93 4.58
CA ALA A 52 -4.83 -2.03 4.78
C ALA A 52 -5.61 -2.22 3.46
N ALA A 53 -5.08 -1.75 2.32
CA ALA A 53 -5.70 -2.00 1.02
C ALA A 53 -5.68 -3.49 0.64
N PHE A 54 -4.76 -4.28 1.20
CA PHE A 54 -4.60 -5.71 0.90
C PHE A 54 -5.52 -6.63 1.71
N LYS A 55 -6.08 -6.13 2.81
CA LYS A 55 -6.96 -6.89 3.74
C LYS A 55 -8.10 -7.65 3.07
N ASN A 56 -8.62 -7.11 1.98
CA ASN A 56 -9.81 -7.61 1.28
C ASN A 56 -9.52 -7.86 -0.21
N LEU A 57 -8.33 -8.38 -0.56
CA LEU A 57 -8.00 -8.72 -1.95
C LEU A 57 -8.87 -9.86 -2.52
N ASP A 58 -9.53 -10.65 -1.68
CA ASP A 58 -10.50 -11.68 -2.07
C ASP A 58 -11.86 -11.12 -2.53
N GLU A 59 -12.18 -9.86 -2.22
CA GLU A 59 -13.41 -9.17 -2.65
C GLU A 59 -13.36 -8.72 -4.13
N MET A 60 -13.13 -9.66 -5.05
CA MET A 60 -12.94 -9.38 -6.49
C MET A 60 -14.11 -8.67 -7.17
N LEU A 61 -15.31 -8.74 -6.60
CA LEU A 61 -16.51 -8.06 -7.12
C LEU A 61 -16.65 -6.60 -6.63
N SER A 62 -15.76 -6.15 -5.74
CA SER A 62 -15.79 -4.78 -5.21
C SER A 62 -15.40 -3.76 -6.27
N ARG A 63 -16.08 -2.62 -6.32
CA ARG A 63 -15.71 -1.48 -7.19
C ARG A 63 -14.29 -0.95 -6.90
N SER A 64 -13.75 -1.24 -5.73
CA SER A 64 -12.38 -0.85 -5.34
C SER A 64 -11.31 -1.89 -5.68
N PHE A 65 -11.69 -3.10 -6.11
CA PHE A 65 -10.75 -4.18 -6.38
C PHE A 65 -9.66 -3.83 -7.40
N PRO A 66 -9.97 -3.20 -8.56
CA PRO A 66 -8.92 -2.79 -9.51
C PRO A 66 -7.90 -1.81 -8.93
N LYS A 67 -8.32 -0.96 -7.99
CA LYS A 67 -7.43 -0.02 -7.29
C LYS A 67 -6.50 -0.76 -6.32
N ARG A 68 -7.02 -1.76 -5.60
CA ARG A 68 -6.22 -2.62 -4.71
C ARG A 68 -5.15 -3.39 -5.48
N VAL A 69 -5.52 -3.95 -6.63
CA VAL A 69 -4.58 -4.65 -7.53
C VAL A 69 -3.50 -3.69 -8.05
N SER A 70 -3.88 -2.49 -8.50
CA SER A 70 -2.89 -1.49 -8.95
C SER A 70 -1.91 -1.08 -7.85
N ILE A 71 -2.37 -0.94 -6.60
CA ILE A 71 -1.48 -0.67 -5.45
C ILE A 71 -0.51 -1.84 -5.24
N LEU A 72 -1.01 -3.08 -5.26
CA LEU A 72 -0.19 -4.29 -5.10
C LEU A 72 0.92 -4.38 -6.17
N GLU A 73 0.57 -4.16 -7.43
CA GLU A 73 1.53 -4.15 -8.55
C GLU A 73 2.59 -3.05 -8.39
N ILE A 74 2.20 -1.86 -7.95
CA ILE A 74 3.14 -0.76 -7.70
C ILE A 74 4.11 -1.14 -6.59
N VAL A 75 3.61 -1.64 -5.45
CA VAL A 75 4.43 -2.06 -4.31
C VAL A 75 5.44 -3.14 -4.72
N ALA A 76 5.02 -4.14 -5.49
CA ALA A 76 5.90 -5.17 -6.01
C ALA A 76 6.96 -4.59 -6.97
N LYS A 77 6.54 -3.73 -7.91
CA LYS A 77 7.40 -3.17 -8.95
C LYS A 77 8.49 -2.25 -8.39
N VAL A 78 8.14 -1.38 -7.43
CA VAL A 78 9.08 -0.43 -6.83
C VAL A 78 9.72 -0.98 -5.55
N ARG A 79 9.45 -2.24 -5.22
CA ARG A 79 10.03 -2.96 -4.06
C ARG A 79 9.82 -2.21 -2.75
N SER A 80 8.64 -1.64 -2.54
CA SER A 80 8.37 -0.81 -1.34
C SER A 80 8.51 -1.60 -0.03
N CYS A 81 8.39 -2.93 -0.06
CA CYS A 81 8.65 -3.79 1.10
C CYS A 81 10.10 -3.73 1.59
N VAL A 82 11.08 -3.45 0.73
CA VAL A 82 12.49 -3.27 1.14
C VAL A 82 12.63 -2.01 1.99
N LEU A 83 11.96 -0.93 1.61
CA LEU A 83 11.94 0.30 2.42
C LEU A 83 11.25 0.07 3.77
N MET A 84 10.20 -0.77 3.83
CA MET A 84 9.58 -1.14 5.10
C MET A 84 10.55 -1.93 6.01
N LEU A 85 11.42 -2.77 5.43
CA LEU A 85 12.48 -3.46 6.19
C LEU A 85 13.56 -2.49 6.66
N ASP A 86 14.03 -1.60 5.80
CA ASP A 86 15.05 -0.61 6.15
C ASP A 86 14.60 0.35 7.28
N LEU A 87 13.27 0.51 7.45
CA LEU A 87 12.65 1.34 8.49
C LEU A 87 12.14 0.54 9.71
N ASP A 88 12.45 -0.76 9.81
CA ASP A 88 12.03 -1.63 10.90
C ASP A 88 10.48 -1.69 11.11
N PHE A 89 9.70 -1.67 10.02
CA PHE A 89 8.23 -1.77 10.06
C PHE A 89 7.74 -3.22 10.06
N ASP A 90 8.36 -4.08 10.86
CA ASP A 90 8.11 -5.54 10.91
C ASP A 90 6.64 -5.91 11.12
N ASP A 91 5.94 -5.19 11.99
CA ASP A 91 4.51 -5.44 12.27
C ASP A 91 3.64 -5.26 11.00
N LEU A 92 3.95 -4.26 10.17
CA LEU A 92 3.22 -4.01 8.93
C LEU A 92 3.55 -5.06 7.87
N ILE A 93 4.81 -5.52 7.83
CA ILE A 93 5.23 -6.61 6.92
C ILE A 93 4.50 -7.90 7.30
N LEU A 94 4.46 -8.23 8.59
CA LEU A 94 3.75 -9.40 9.10
C LEU A 94 2.26 -9.32 8.80
N GLU A 95 1.63 -8.16 9.04
CA GLU A 95 0.21 -7.94 8.74
C GLU A 95 -0.08 -8.09 7.23
N MET A 96 0.77 -7.53 6.37
CA MET A 96 0.68 -7.68 4.92
C MET A 96 0.71 -9.16 4.50
N PHE A 97 1.62 -9.95 5.06
CA PHE A 97 1.75 -11.37 4.75
C PHE A 97 0.53 -12.16 5.22
N GLN A 98 0.01 -11.85 6.41
CA GLN A 98 -1.23 -12.44 6.90
C GLN A 98 -2.40 -12.13 5.97
N TYR A 99 -2.49 -10.90 5.45
CA TYR A 99 -3.51 -10.55 4.46
C TYR A 99 -3.34 -11.32 3.15
N PHE A 100 -2.13 -11.46 2.62
CA PHE A 100 -1.91 -12.27 1.42
C PHE A 100 -2.32 -13.72 1.65
N LEU A 101 -1.85 -14.36 2.72
CA LEU A 101 -2.19 -15.76 3.03
C LEU A 101 -3.68 -15.99 3.28
N LYS A 102 -4.39 -15.00 3.81
CA LYS A 102 -5.84 -15.08 4.04
C LYS A 102 -6.66 -14.87 2.77
N THR A 103 -6.22 -13.98 1.88
CA THR A 103 -6.98 -13.54 0.71
C THR A 103 -6.61 -14.26 -0.58
N ILE A 104 -5.49 -15.00 -0.57
CA ILE A 104 -5.04 -15.79 -1.73
C ILE A 104 -6.06 -16.87 -2.07
N THR A 105 -6.44 -16.96 -3.34
CA THR A 105 -7.44 -17.91 -3.82
C THR A 105 -7.18 -18.26 -5.28
N SER A 106 -7.59 -19.45 -5.71
CA SER A 106 -7.40 -19.96 -7.08
C SER A 106 -8.11 -19.14 -8.17
N LYS A 107 -8.89 -18.12 -7.80
CA LYS A 107 -9.59 -17.21 -8.71
C LYS A 107 -8.76 -15.97 -9.09
N HIS A 108 -7.67 -15.70 -8.38
CA HIS A 108 -6.78 -14.59 -8.69
C HIS A 108 -6.10 -14.78 -10.04
N SER A 109 -5.83 -13.68 -10.73
CA SER A 109 -5.02 -13.71 -11.93
C SER A 109 -3.56 -13.98 -11.59
N ASP A 110 -2.80 -14.50 -12.57
CA ASP A 110 -1.36 -14.74 -12.44
C ASP A 110 -0.60 -13.47 -12.03
N THR A 111 -1.03 -12.29 -12.46
CA THR A 111 -0.43 -11.00 -12.08
C THR A 111 -0.51 -10.74 -10.57
N ILE A 112 -1.64 -11.07 -9.94
CA ILE A 112 -1.84 -10.87 -8.50
C ILE A 112 -0.94 -11.85 -7.74
N PHE A 113 -0.93 -13.13 -8.16
CA PHE A 113 -0.04 -14.15 -7.58
C PHE A 113 1.43 -13.75 -7.68
N SER A 114 1.89 -13.36 -8.87
CA SER A 114 3.27 -12.95 -9.11
C SER A 114 3.66 -11.69 -8.32
N SER A 115 2.73 -10.75 -8.14
CA SER A 115 2.98 -9.56 -7.31
C SER A 115 3.10 -9.90 -5.83
N MET A 116 2.22 -10.76 -5.30
CA MET A 116 2.34 -11.27 -3.92
C MET A 116 3.65 -12.04 -3.71
N GLU A 117 3.99 -12.95 -4.63
CA GLU A 117 5.23 -13.73 -4.60
C GLU A 117 6.47 -12.82 -4.64
N THR A 118 6.49 -11.83 -5.54
CA THR A 118 7.60 -10.87 -5.65
C THR A 118 7.80 -10.13 -4.33
N ILE A 119 6.73 -9.67 -3.68
CA ILE A 119 6.82 -9.00 -2.39
C ILE A 119 7.34 -9.97 -1.32
N MET A 120 6.80 -11.18 -1.27
CA MET A 120 7.11 -12.18 -0.24
C MET A 120 8.52 -12.77 -0.35
N THR A 121 9.16 -12.70 -1.52
CA THR A 121 10.52 -13.20 -1.75
C THR A 121 11.61 -12.14 -1.57
N LEU A 122 11.23 -10.86 -1.51
CA LEU A 122 12.14 -9.74 -1.24
C LEU A 122 12.37 -9.49 0.26
N VAL A 123 11.51 -10.07 1.09
CA VAL A 123 11.60 -10.11 2.56
C VAL A 123 12.20 -11.45 2.97
#